data_AF-A0A958SXK8-F1
#
_entry.id   AF-A0A958SXK8-F1
#
_cell.length_a   1.000
_cell.length_b   1.000
_cell.length_c   1.000
_cell.angle_alpha   90.00
_cell.angle_beta   90.00
_cell.angle_gamma   90.00
#
_symmetry.space_group_name_H-M   'P 1'
#
loop_
_entity.id
_entity.type
_entity.pdbx_description
1 polymer ?
#
loop_
_entity_poly.entity_id
_entity_poly.type
_entity_poly.pdbx_seq_one_letter_code
_entity_poly.pdbx_strand_id
1 'polypeptide(L)'
;MTPKELLNYIVEQNYQAVENALQNGLDANTLLNNDTPGIQWASYTDDFRMMEIFWKYGAKPTTEYIEEIVVEFENGKTYLDLQETEENPSDYPDLTADFSVTKWEFLQGQFKVEEGNCYSIFLPVSKFVLEGEIVSTSVDLYAIELPEPLQNGIGKTISFPINPNEGYIDGSVYLRSSHNPVDVSEMKFLKIENEFIELEITMTFDFEYEDIGFKNETIKSVVKLTIENNA
;
A
#
# COMPACT_ATOMS: atom_id res chain seq x y z
N MET A 1 -13.06 21.41 -34.63
CA MET A 1 -11.82 21.06 -33.91
C MET A 1 -11.23 19.83 -34.57
N THR A 2 -9.94 19.81 -34.83
CA THR A 2 -9.24 18.64 -35.37
C THR A 2 -8.81 17.68 -34.25
N PRO A 3 -8.60 16.38 -34.54
CA PRO A 3 -8.08 15.43 -33.54
C PRO A 3 -6.73 15.86 -32.93
N LYS A 4 -5.86 16.49 -33.72
CA LYS A 4 -4.57 17.01 -33.25
C LYS A 4 -4.73 18.17 -32.27
N GLU A 5 -5.64 19.09 -32.54
CA GLU A 5 -5.94 20.20 -31.61
C GLU A 5 -6.56 19.69 -30.32
N LEU A 6 -7.47 18.69 -30.40
CA LEU A 6 -8.04 18.09 -29.20
C LEU A 6 -6.97 17.40 -28.35
N LEU A 7 -6.06 16.65 -28.97
CA LEU A 7 -4.95 16.01 -28.26
C LEU A 7 -4.05 17.03 -27.54
N ASN A 8 -3.73 18.15 -28.19
CA ASN A 8 -2.97 19.22 -27.54
C ASN A 8 -3.69 19.74 -26.28
N TYR A 9 -5.00 19.98 -26.36
CA TYR A 9 -5.77 20.43 -25.19
C TYR A 9 -5.83 19.39 -24.07
N ILE A 10 -5.83 18.09 -24.40
CA ILE A 10 -5.74 17.02 -23.41
C ILE A 10 -4.39 17.08 -22.70
N VAL A 11 -3.29 17.11 -23.46
CA VAL A 11 -1.92 17.13 -22.91
C VAL A 11 -1.64 18.39 -22.09
N GLU A 12 -2.21 19.53 -22.50
CA GLU A 12 -2.12 20.80 -21.77
C GLU A 12 -3.10 20.91 -20.58
N GLN A 13 -3.87 19.85 -20.30
CA GLN A 13 -4.91 19.82 -19.25
C GLN A 13 -5.91 20.98 -19.37
N ASN A 14 -6.23 21.39 -20.60
CA ASN A 14 -7.17 22.46 -20.88
C ASN A 14 -8.61 21.94 -20.86
N TYR A 15 -9.08 21.63 -19.65
CA TYR A 15 -10.40 21.07 -19.37
C TYR A 15 -11.53 21.84 -20.06
N GLN A 16 -11.47 23.18 -20.01
CA GLN A 16 -12.51 24.05 -20.58
C GLN A 16 -12.57 23.92 -22.10
N ALA A 17 -11.42 23.86 -22.79
CA ALA A 17 -11.40 23.74 -24.24
C ALA A 17 -11.92 22.38 -24.71
N VAL A 18 -11.57 21.30 -24.00
CA VAL A 18 -12.06 19.94 -24.27
C VAL A 18 -13.57 19.86 -24.04
N GLU A 19 -14.04 20.30 -22.87
CA GLU A 19 -15.47 20.29 -22.53
C GLU A 19 -16.29 21.12 -23.52
N ASN A 20 -15.81 22.31 -23.89
CA ASN A 20 -16.46 23.13 -24.91
C ASN A 20 -16.53 22.40 -26.27
N ALA A 21 -15.49 21.65 -26.65
CA ALA A 21 -15.49 20.91 -27.91
C ALA A 21 -16.57 19.81 -27.92
N LEU A 22 -16.67 19.05 -26.84
CA LEU A 22 -17.64 17.97 -26.65
C LEU A 22 -19.07 18.53 -26.60
N GLN A 23 -19.30 19.63 -25.87
CA GLN A 23 -20.58 20.35 -25.85
C GLN A 23 -21.02 20.82 -27.23
N ASN A 24 -20.08 21.19 -28.10
CA ASN A 24 -20.35 21.61 -29.47
C ASN A 24 -20.47 20.44 -30.47
N GLY A 25 -20.61 19.20 -29.98
CA GLY A 25 -20.94 18.03 -30.80
C GLY A 25 -19.74 17.24 -31.31
N LEU A 26 -18.53 17.48 -30.77
CA LEU A 26 -17.41 16.55 -30.99
C LEU A 26 -17.72 15.21 -30.32
N ASP A 27 -17.55 14.10 -31.04
CA ASP A 27 -17.74 12.76 -30.47
C ASP A 27 -16.63 12.46 -29.46
N ALA A 28 -17.01 12.12 -28.23
CA ALA A 28 -16.10 11.76 -27.14
C ALA A 28 -15.23 10.52 -27.46
N ASN A 29 -15.66 9.69 -28.41
CA ASN A 29 -14.93 8.51 -28.89
C ASN A 29 -14.08 8.78 -30.13
N THR A 30 -13.92 10.05 -30.53
CA THR A 30 -13.05 10.44 -31.64
C THR A 30 -11.64 9.91 -31.41
N LEU A 31 -11.15 9.11 -32.35
CA LEU A 31 -9.78 8.61 -32.32
C LEU A 31 -8.81 9.76 -32.59
N LEU A 32 -7.80 9.87 -31.72
CA LEU A 32 -6.78 10.91 -31.78
C LEU A 32 -5.52 10.33 -32.44
N ASN A 33 -4.38 10.50 -31.80
CA ASN A 33 -3.14 9.89 -32.27
C ASN A 33 -3.11 8.38 -31.93
N ASN A 34 -2.51 7.58 -32.80
CA ASN A 34 -2.39 6.11 -32.66
C ASN A 34 -3.71 5.40 -32.37
N ASP A 35 -4.80 5.82 -33.05
CA ASP A 35 -6.13 5.21 -32.89
C ASP A 35 -6.62 5.15 -31.42
N THR A 36 -6.16 6.09 -30.58
CA THR A 36 -6.46 6.14 -29.16
C THR A 36 -7.47 7.27 -28.86
N PRO A 37 -8.61 6.99 -28.20
CA PRO A 37 -9.60 8.02 -27.85
C PRO A 37 -9.14 8.89 -26.68
N GLY A 38 -9.81 10.04 -26.49
CA GLY A 38 -9.43 11.03 -25.48
C GLY A 38 -9.43 10.52 -24.04
N ILE A 39 -10.40 9.66 -23.67
CA ILE A 39 -10.47 9.07 -22.32
C ILE A 39 -9.24 8.20 -21.99
N GLN A 40 -8.70 7.49 -23.00
CA GLN A 40 -7.50 6.67 -22.83
C GLN A 40 -6.22 7.51 -22.80
N TRP A 41 -6.20 8.64 -23.50
CA TRP A 41 -5.10 9.60 -23.37
C TRP A 41 -5.04 10.19 -21.95
N ALA A 42 -6.19 10.53 -21.37
CA ALA A 42 -6.28 11.04 -20.01
C ALA A 42 -5.83 10.02 -18.95
N SER A 43 -6.07 8.72 -19.18
CA SER A 43 -5.68 7.68 -18.23
C SER A 43 -4.16 7.43 -18.17
N TYR A 44 -3.37 7.91 -19.13
CA TYR A 44 -1.91 7.72 -19.08
C TYR A 44 -1.21 8.57 -18.01
N THR A 45 -1.90 9.58 -17.47
CA THR A 45 -1.38 10.48 -16.44
C THR A 45 -2.35 10.63 -15.27
N ASP A 46 -3.28 9.68 -15.11
CA ASP A 46 -4.32 9.69 -14.08
C ASP A 46 -5.08 11.02 -14.00
N ASP A 47 -5.35 11.64 -15.16
CA ASP A 47 -6.13 12.88 -15.22
C ASP A 47 -7.63 12.54 -15.10
N PHE A 48 -8.04 12.18 -13.89
CA PHE A 48 -9.41 11.78 -13.56
C PHE A 48 -10.42 12.87 -13.93
N ARG A 49 -10.03 14.14 -13.91
CA ARG A 49 -10.90 15.25 -14.32
C ARG A 49 -11.17 15.20 -15.81
N MET A 50 -10.14 15.00 -16.61
CA MET A 50 -10.31 14.85 -18.06
C MET A 50 -11.09 13.57 -18.39
N MET A 51 -10.82 12.46 -17.69
CA MET A 51 -11.58 11.21 -17.84
C MET A 51 -13.08 11.41 -17.52
N GLU A 52 -13.39 12.10 -16.42
CA GLU A 52 -14.77 12.41 -16.03
C GLU A 52 -15.48 13.27 -17.09
N ILE A 53 -14.78 14.26 -17.68
CA ILE A 53 -15.31 15.06 -18.79
C ILE A 53 -15.66 14.14 -19.97
N PHE A 54 -14.73 13.32 -20.46
CA PHE A 54 -15.00 12.42 -21.59
C PHE A 54 -16.14 11.44 -21.30
N TRP A 55 -16.18 10.86 -20.10
CA TRP A 55 -17.25 9.97 -19.65
C TRP A 55 -18.62 10.67 -19.67
N LYS A 56 -18.73 11.90 -19.14
CA LYS A 56 -19.96 12.70 -19.15
C LYS A 56 -20.52 12.93 -20.56
N TYR A 57 -19.66 12.93 -21.58
CA TYR A 57 -20.04 13.08 -22.99
C TYR A 57 -20.09 11.74 -23.76
N GLY A 58 -20.13 10.61 -23.06
CA GLY A 58 -20.39 9.29 -23.66
C GLY A 58 -19.15 8.58 -24.22
N ALA A 59 -17.95 8.91 -23.75
CA ALA A 59 -16.77 8.10 -24.04
C ALA A 59 -16.93 6.69 -23.44
N LYS A 60 -16.52 5.67 -24.20
CA LYS A 60 -16.52 4.28 -23.75
C LYS A 60 -15.17 3.91 -23.13
N PRO A 61 -15.16 3.10 -22.07
CA PRO A 61 -13.92 2.54 -21.55
C PRO A 61 -13.25 1.69 -22.62
N THR A 62 -11.91 1.75 -22.67
CA THR A 62 -11.08 1.00 -23.64
C THR A 62 -10.13 0.01 -22.99
N THR A 63 -10.01 0.06 -21.66
CA THR A 63 -9.19 -0.82 -20.82
C THR A 63 -9.96 -1.13 -19.53
N GLU A 64 -9.59 -2.20 -18.84
CA GLU A 64 -10.16 -2.57 -17.54
C GLU A 64 -9.97 -1.44 -16.51
N TYR A 65 -8.80 -0.81 -16.49
CA TYR A 65 -8.54 0.36 -15.62
C TYR A 65 -9.53 1.51 -15.84
N ILE A 66 -9.82 1.86 -17.11
CA ILE A 66 -10.78 2.93 -17.40
C ILE A 66 -12.19 2.49 -17.03
N GLU A 67 -12.52 1.21 -17.18
CA GLU A 67 -13.81 0.65 -16.77
C GLU A 67 -14.04 0.79 -15.25
N GLU A 68 -13.03 0.47 -14.44
CA GLU A 68 -13.08 0.66 -12.98
C GLU A 68 -13.35 2.13 -12.61
N ILE A 69 -12.60 3.06 -13.20
CA ILE A 69 -12.79 4.51 -12.97
C ILE A 69 -14.18 4.99 -13.41
N VAL A 70 -14.68 4.50 -14.55
CA VAL A 70 -16.03 4.84 -15.05
C VAL A 70 -17.11 4.31 -14.11
N VAL A 71 -16.96 3.10 -13.57
CA VAL A 71 -17.89 2.54 -12.57
C VAL A 71 -17.97 3.43 -11.33
N GLU A 72 -16.84 3.99 -10.88
CA GLU A 72 -16.84 4.92 -9.76
C GLU A 72 -17.61 6.21 -10.08
N PHE A 73 -17.44 6.77 -11.29
CA PHE A 73 -18.23 7.91 -11.73
C PHE A 73 -19.73 7.61 -11.82
N GLU A 74 -20.11 6.43 -12.32
CA GLU A 74 -21.50 5.96 -12.36
C GLU A 74 -22.10 5.80 -10.95
N ASN A 75 -21.27 5.44 -9.97
CA ASN A 75 -21.62 5.38 -8.54
C ASN A 75 -21.72 6.77 -7.88
N GLY A 76 -21.53 7.85 -8.64
CA GLY A 76 -21.68 9.23 -8.17
C GLY A 76 -20.42 9.83 -7.57
N LYS A 77 -19.28 9.14 -7.65
CA LYS A 77 -17.98 9.75 -7.36
C LYS A 77 -17.63 10.75 -8.46
N THR A 78 -16.81 11.72 -8.11
CA THR A 78 -16.25 12.72 -9.01
C THR A 78 -14.75 12.52 -9.12
N TYR A 79 -14.10 13.24 -10.03
CA TYR A 79 -12.65 13.22 -10.12
C TYR A 79 -11.94 13.63 -8.80
N LEU A 80 -12.60 14.39 -7.92
CA LEU A 80 -12.04 14.77 -6.61
C LEU A 80 -11.98 13.58 -5.64
N ASP A 81 -12.88 12.61 -5.80
CA ASP A 81 -12.92 11.41 -4.96
C ASP A 81 -11.93 10.34 -5.45
N LEU A 82 -11.44 10.47 -6.68
CA LEU A 82 -10.48 9.56 -7.31
C LEU A 82 -9.06 10.11 -7.35
N GLN A 83 -8.90 11.43 -7.28
CA GLN A 83 -7.60 12.01 -7.01
C GLN A 83 -7.12 11.47 -5.66
N GLU A 84 -5.99 10.75 -5.68
CA GLU A 84 -5.21 10.60 -4.46
C GLU A 84 -4.96 12.01 -3.93
N THR A 85 -5.55 12.33 -2.79
CA THR A 85 -5.20 13.57 -2.11
C THR A 85 -3.71 13.49 -1.85
N GLU A 86 -2.93 14.42 -2.41
CA GLU A 86 -1.53 14.58 -2.02
C GLU A 86 -1.50 14.65 -0.50
N GLU A 87 -0.97 13.59 0.11
CA GLU A 87 -0.91 13.51 1.56
C GLU A 87 0.05 14.60 2.03
N ASN A 88 -0.38 15.36 3.04
CA ASN A 88 0.45 16.41 3.59
C ASN A 88 1.30 15.82 4.72
N PRO A 89 2.65 15.95 4.71
CA PRO A 89 3.50 15.50 5.80
C PRO A 89 3.03 16.00 7.19
N SER A 90 2.39 17.16 7.27
CA SER A 90 1.86 17.69 8.54
C SER A 90 0.75 16.84 9.18
N ASP A 91 0.15 15.92 8.43
CA ASP A 91 -0.94 15.07 8.91
C ASP A 91 -0.43 13.84 9.66
N TYR A 92 0.88 13.57 9.62
CA TYR A 92 1.50 12.40 10.23
C TYR A 92 2.50 12.77 11.34
N PRO A 93 2.77 11.86 12.30
CA PRO A 93 3.80 12.08 13.31
C PRO A 93 5.19 12.23 12.67
N ASP A 94 5.90 13.31 12.98
CA ASP A 94 7.29 13.51 12.54
C ASP A 94 8.27 12.87 13.51
N LEU A 95 9.01 11.86 13.02
CA LEU A 95 9.99 11.10 13.78
C LEU A 95 11.43 11.50 13.46
N THR A 96 11.66 12.55 12.67
CA THR A 96 13.00 12.93 12.16
C THR A 96 14.00 13.22 13.28
N ALA A 97 13.59 13.96 14.30
CA ALA A 97 14.50 14.41 15.36
C ALA A 97 14.79 13.34 16.41
N ASP A 98 13.90 12.36 16.57
CA ASP A 98 13.91 11.41 17.68
C ASP A 98 13.34 10.05 17.27
N PHE A 99 13.78 9.57 16.09
CA PHE A 99 13.38 8.29 15.52
C PHE A 99 13.53 7.15 16.53
N SER A 100 12.47 6.34 16.63
CA SER A 100 12.45 5.13 17.44
C SER A 100 11.29 4.24 16.99
N VAL A 101 11.53 2.94 16.86
CA VAL A 101 10.48 1.96 16.54
C VAL A 101 9.45 1.83 17.65
N THR A 102 9.78 2.22 18.89
CA THR A 102 8.82 2.21 20.02
C THR A 102 7.66 3.19 19.85
N LYS A 103 7.79 4.13 18.90
CA LYS A 103 6.73 5.08 18.52
C LYS A 103 5.89 4.60 17.34
N TRP A 104 6.24 3.48 16.73
CA TRP A 104 5.48 2.94 15.61
C TRP A 104 4.14 2.41 16.10
N GLU A 105 3.09 2.77 15.35
CA GLU A 105 1.78 2.20 15.51
C GLU A 105 1.62 1.10 14.45
N PHE A 106 1.57 -0.15 14.89
CA PHE A 106 1.25 -1.27 14.00
C PHE A 106 -0.24 -1.30 13.72
N LEU A 107 -0.58 -1.26 12.43
CA LEU A 107 -1.94 -1.43 11.95
C LEU A 107 -2.34 -2.91 12.02
N GLN A 108 -3.59 -3.21 11.68
CA GLN A 108 -4.03 -4.59 11.56
C GLN A 108 -3.26 -5.28 10.43
N GLY A 109 -2.47 -6.29 10.79
CA GLY A 109 -1.64 -7.06 9.87
C GLY A 109 -2.34 -8.27 9.28
N GLN A 110 -1.57 -9.08 8.55
CA GLN A 110 -2.03 -10.34 7.97
C GLN A 110 -1.19 -11.49 8.52
N PHE A 111 -1.86 -12.61 8.76
CA PHE A 111 -1.26 -13.90 9.12
C PHE A 111 -1.65 -14.88 8.02
N LYS A 112 -0.68 -15.29 7.21
CA LYS A 112 -0.94 -16.09 6.01
C LYS A 112 -0.30 -17.47 6.13
N VAL A 113 -1.04 -18.47 5.67
CA VAL A 113 -0.53 -19.83 5.51
C VAL A 113 0.23 -19.92 4.19
N GLU A 114 1.50 -20.28 4.24
CA GLU A 114 2.32 -20.47 3.04
C GLU A 114 2.25 -21.94 2.57
N GLU A 115 2.89 -22.86 3.30
CA GLU A 115 2.83 -24.30 3.03
C GLU A 115 2.92 -25.10 4.34
N GLY A 116 2.04 -26.08 4.53
CA GLY A 116 2.06 -26.92 5.72
C GLY A 116 1.86 -26.12 7.01
N ASN A 117 2.87 -26.13 7.88
CA ASN A 117 2.92 -25.36 9.13
C ASN A 117 3.89 -24.17 9.05
N CYS A 118 4.15 -23.69 7.84
CA CYS A 118 4.92 -22.49 7.56
C CYS A 118 3.99 -21.32 7.27
N TYR A 119 4.27 -20.19 7.90
CA TYR A 119 3.45 -18.99 7.86
C TYR A 119 4.30 -17.76 7.49
N SER A 120 3.62 -16.74 7.01
CA SER A 120 4.16 -15.39 6.89
C SER A 120 3.28 -14.40 7.65
N ILE A 121 3.89 -13.32 8.12
CA ILE A 121 3.21 -12.22 8.78
C ILE A 121 3.58 -10.92 8.08
N PHE A 122 2.57 -10.13 7.73
CA PHE A 122 2.71 -8.77 7.22
C PHE A 122 2.20 -7.79 8.28
N LEU A 123 3.06 -6.88 8.74
CA LEU A 123 2.74 -5.88 9.76
C LEU A 123 2.88 -4.46 9.18
N PRO A 124 1.81 -3.88 8.62
CA PRO A 124 1.84 -2.51 8.17
C PRO A 124 1.99 -1.55 9.36
N VAL A 125 2.78 -0.50 9.17
CA VAL A 125 3.01 0.55 10.16
C VAL A 125 2.23 1.80 9.72
N SER A 126 1.56 2.48 10.66
CA SER A 126 0.96 3.80 10.41
C SER A 126 1.99 4.73 9.78
N LYS A 127 1.58 5.47 8.76
CA LYS A 127 2.46 6.44 8.09
C LYS A 127 3.02 7.46 9.09
N PHE A 128 4.27 7.85 8.88
CA PHE A 128 4.97 8.85 9.69
C PHE A 128 5.86 9.69 8.78
N VAL A 129 6.31 10.85 9.25
CA VAL A 129 7.29 11.67 8.54
C VAL A 129 8.70 11.33 8.98
N LEU A 130 9.58 11.20 7.99
CA LEU A 130 11.01 11.12 8.18
C LEU A 130 11.70 12.02 7.15
N GLU A 131 12.49 12.99 7.63
CA GLU A 131 13.26 13.91 6.77
C GLU A 131 12.41 14.72 5.80
N GLY A 132 11.15 14.98 6.18
CA GLY A 132 10.18 15.71 5.36
C GLY A 132 9.41 14.85 4.36
N GLU A 133 9.69 13.55 4.30
CA GLU A 133 8.98 12.58 3.44
C GLU A 133 7.98 11.76 4.25
N ILE A 134 6.84 11.43 3.63
CA ILE A 134 5.87 10.50 4.22
C ILE A 134 6.39 9.09 3.99
N VAL A 135 6.69 8.40 5.08
CA VAL A 135 7.11 7.01 5.09
C VAL A 135 5.89 6.11 5.21
N SER A 136 5.72 5.22 4.23
CA SER A 136 4.77 4.11 4.25
C SER A 136 5.58 2.82 4.21
N THR A 137 5.52 2.02 5.28
CA THR A 137 6.36 0.82 5.43
C THR A 137 5.64 -0.30 6.18
N SER A 138 6.22 -1.49 6.16
CA SER A 138 5.74 -2.68 6.85
C SER A 138 6.92 -3.51 7.37
N VAL A 139 6.66 -4.29 8.42
CA VAL A 139 7.54 -5.40 8.79
C VAL A 139 7.01 -6.65 8.12
N ASP A 140 7.84 -7.26 7.29
CA ASP A 140 7.53 -8.49 6.56
C ASP A 140 8.30 -9.64 7.19
N LEU A 141 7.59 -10.68 7.62
CA LEU A 141 8.16 -11.84 8.31
C LEU A 141 7.81 -13.12 7.55
N TYR A 142 8.81 -13.93 7.24
CA TYR A 142 8.70 -15.16 6.46
C TYR A 142 9.34 -16.36 7.18
N ALA A 143 9.07 -17.55 6.64
CA ALA A 143 9.61 -18.81 7.14
C ALA A 143 9.28 -19.07 8.62
N ILE A 144 8.09 -18.67 9.06
CA ILE A 144 7.66 -18.85 10.45
C ILE A 144 7.11 -20.27 10.60
N GLU A 145 7.89 -21.16 11.18
CA GLU A 145 7.44 -22.51 11.50
C GLU A 145 6.75 -22.54 12.87
N LEU A 146 5.47 -22.94 12.91
CA LEU A 146 4.70 -23.02 14.16
C LEU A 146 4.16 -24.43 14.41
N PRO A 147 3.97 -24.82 15.67
CA PRO A 147 3.35 -26.09 16.01
C PRO A 147 1.83 -26.05 15.78
N GLU A 148 1.32 -27.05 15.08
CA GLU A 148 -0.11 -27.25 14.85
C GLU A 148 -0.77 -28.16 15.91
N PRO A 149 -2.05 -27.94 16.27
CA PRO A 149 -2.88 -26.79 15.90
C PRO A 149 -2.47 -25.50 16.64
N LEU A 150 -2.49 -24.34 15.96
CA LEU A 150 -2.10 -23.04 16.57
C LEU A 150 -2.80 -22.75 17.91
N GLN A 151 -4.03 -23.22 18.10
CA GLN A 151 -4.81 -23.04 19.34
C GLN A 151 -4.07 -23.60 20.57
N ASN A 152 -3.21 -24.60 20.40
CA ASN A 152 -2.38 -25.13 21.48
C ASN A 152 -1.28 -24.17 21.95
N GLY A 153 -0.99 -23.13 21.17
CA GLY A 153 -0.03 -22.07 21.47
C GLY A 153 -0.60 -20.94 22.33
N ILE A 154 -1.92 -20.86 22.52
CA ILE A 154 -2.54 -19.77 23.29
C ILE A 154 -2.00 -19.72 24.72
N GLY A 155 -1.52 -18.54 25.12
CA GLY A 155 -0.89 -18.26 26.41
C GLY A 155 0.57 -18.72 26.53
N LYS A 156 1.11 -19.43 25.53
CA LYS A 156 2.51 -19.87 25.50
C LYS A 156 3.38 -18.89 24.73
N THR A 157 4.60 -18.75 25.19
CA THR A 157 5.67 -18.06 24.46
C THR A 157 6.44 -19.10 23.64
N ILE A 158 6.64 -18.81 22.35
CA ILE A 158 7.52 -19.53 21.45
C ILE A 158 8.75 -18.64 21.25
N SER A 159 9.93 -19.21 21.43
CA SER A 159 11.19 -18.51 21.21
C SER A 159 11.81 -18.96 19.90
N PHE A 160 12.42 -18.02 19.20
CA PHE A 160 13.09 -18.26 17.92
C PHE A 160 14.58 -17.94 18.05
N PRO A 161 15.45 -18.67 17.33
CA PRO A 161 16.83 -18.27 17.10
C PRO A 161 16.90 -16.89 16.42
N ILE A 162 17.98 -16.16 16.69
CA ILE A 162 18.29 -14.89 16.00
C ILE A 162 19.23 -15.14 14.82
N ASN A 163 19.13 -14.34 13.76
CA ASN A 163 20.00 -14.43 12.58
C ASN A 163 21.50 -14.40 12.99
N PRO A 164 22.37 -15.28 12.43
CA PRO A 164 22.13 -16.27 11.38
C PRO A 164 21.87 -17.70 11.88
N ASN A 165 21.43 -17.87 13.13
CA ASN A 165 21.24 -19.20 13.69
C ASN A 165 20.06 -19.92 13.01
N GLU A 166 20.27 -21.16 12.58
CA GLU A 166 19.26 -21.97 11.90
C GLU A 166 17.91 -21.99 12.65
N GLY A 167 16.82 -21.75 11.91
CA GLY A 167 15.46 -21.64 12.46
C GLY A 167 15.03 -20.23 12.84
N TYR A 168 15.85 -19.20 12.58
CA TYR A 168 15.44 -17.81 12.69
C TYR A 168 14.31 -17.47 11.70
N ILE A 169 13.47 -16.50 12.07
CA ILE A 169 12.44 -15.95 11.20
C ILE A 169 13.11 -14.94 10.25
N ASP A 170 12.87 -15.09 8.95
CA ASP A 170 13.38 -14.16 7.95
C ASP A 170 12.51 -12.91 7.92
N GLY A 171 12.97 -11.84 8.58
CA GLY A 171 12.22 -10.61 8.77
C GLY A 171 12.94 -9.39 8.20
N SER A 172 12.18 -8.44 7.67
CA SER A 172 12.73 -7.18 7.16
C SER A 172 11.77 -6.00 7.25
N VAL A 173 12.34 -4.80 7.20
CA VAL A 173 11.62 -3.53 6.99
C VAL A 173 12.42 -2.63 6.06
N TYR A 174 11.73 -1.88 5.20
CA TYR A 174 12.36 -0.91 4.31
C TYR A 174 12.23 0.51 4.85
N LEU A 175 13.36 1.18 5.03
CA LEU A 175 13.47 2.59 5.41
C LEU A 175 14.64 3.22 4.68
N ARG A 176 14.51 4.49 4.27
CA ARG A 176 15.54 5.21 3.48
C ARG A 176 16.00 4.41 2.25
N SER A 177 15.06 3.73 1.59
CA SER A 177 15.32 2.85 0.43
C SER A 177 16.28 1.69 0.69
N SER A 178 16.52 1.34 1.95
CA SER A 178 17.40 0.24 2.36
C SER A 178 16.64 -0.87 3.05
N HIS A 179 17.11 -2.10 2.85
CA HIS A 179 16.62 -3.30 3.51
C HIS A 179 17.24 -3.42 4.92
N ASN A 180 16.42 -3.44 5.96
CA ASN A 180 16.88 -3.59 7.34
C ASN A 180 16.35 -4.90 7.90
N PRO A 181 17.22 -5.85 8.29
CA PRO A 181 16.79 -7.10 8.92
C PRO A 181 15.99 -6.85 10.20
N VAL A 182 15.00 -7.70 10.45
CA VAL A 182 14.19 -7.71 11.66
C VAL A 182 14.20 -9.11 12.26
N ASP A 183 14.92 -9.27 13.35
CA ASP A 183 14.96 -10.53 14.10
C ASP A 183 13.75 -10.62 15.03
N VAL A 184 13.02 -11.73 14.98
CA VAL A 184 12.00 -12.05 15.97
C VAL A 184 12.57 -13.05 16.96
N SER A 185 12.61 -12.70 18.25
CA SER A 185 13.13 -13.60 19.29
C SER A 185 12.02 -14.34 20.04
N GLU A 186 10.82 -13.76 20.12
CA GLU A 186 9.68 -14.32 20.86
C GLU A 186 8.35 -13.97 20.19
N MET A 187 7.42 -14.92 20.19
CA MET A 187 5.99 -14.69 19.96
C MET A 187 5.18 -15.31 21.08
N LYS A 188 4.13 -14.62 21.54
CA LYS A 188 3.16 -15.15 22.48
C LYS A 188 1.76 -14.97 21.92
N PHE A 189 1.08 -16.09 21.64
CA PHE A 189 -0.30 -16.09 21.18
C PHE A 189 -1.20 -15.68 22.35
N LEU A 190 -1.81 -14.51 22.26
CA LEU A 190 -2.73 -14.01 23.28
C LEU A 190 -4.13 -14.55 23.01
N LYS A 191 -4.53 -14.56 21.73
CA LYS A 191 -5.87 -14.94 21.31
C LYS A 191 -5.87 -15.45 19.87
N ILE A 192 -6.67 -16.47 19.59
CA ILE A 192 -6.93 -16.96 18.23
C ILE A 192 -8.45 -17.11 18.10
N GLU A 193 -9.04 -16.39 17.16
CA GLU A 193 -10.43 -16.52 16.73
C GLU A 193 -10.48 -16.96 15.26
N ASN A 194 -11.69 -17.15 14.71
CA ASN A 194 -11.84 -17.66 13.34
C ASN A 194 -11.21 -16.76 12.27
N GLU A 195 -11.22 -15.44 12.48
CA GLU A 195 -10.79 -14.45 11.49
C GLU A 195 -9.52 -13.70 11.89
N PHE A 196 -9.10 -13.78 13.16
CA PHE A 196 -7.93 -13.03 13.60
C PHE A 196 -7.13 -13.73 14.70
N ILE A 197 -5.86 -13.35 14.77
CA ILE A 197 -4.91 -13.72 15.82
C ILE A 197 -4.42 -12.44 16.50
N GLU A 198 -4.35 -12.46 17.83
CA GLU A 198 -3.67 -11.43 18.62
C GLU A 198 -2.41 -12.04 19.22
N LEU A 199 -1.26 -11.41 18.96
CA LEU A 199 0.03 -11.90 19.41
C LEU A 199 0.91 -10.77 19.92
N GLU A 200 1.63 -11.07 20.99
CA GLU A 200 2.73 -10.24 21.48
C GLU A 200 4.01 -10.73 20.80
N ILE A 201 4.70 -9.85 20.08
CA ILE A 201 5.90 -10.16 19.32
C ILE A 201 7.07 -9.30 19.81
N THR A 202 8.24 -9.91 19.99
CA THR A 202 9.50 -9.21 20.29
C THR A 202 10.37 -9.17 19.04
N MET A 203 10.63 -7.97 18.53
CA MET A 203 11.36 -7.72 17.29
C MET A 203 12.61 -6.87 17.57
N THR A 204 13.73 -7.19 16.94
CA THR A 204 14.95 -6.39 16.93
C THR A 204 15.27 -5.96 15.51
N PHE A 205 15.34 -4.65 15.30
CA PHE A 205 15.61 -4.02 14.02
C PHE A 205 17.10 -3.76 13.89
N ASP A 206 17.72 -4.31 12.85
CA ASP A 206 19.14 -4.12 12.53
C ASP A 206 19.32 -2.99 11.50
N PHE A 207 19.15 -1.74 11.95
CA PHE A 207 19.34 -0.55 11.12
C PHE A 207 20.82 -0.25 10.83
N GLU A 208 21.74 -0.87 11.57
CA GLU A 208 23.19 -0.74 11.34
C GLU A 208 23.66 -1.64 10.18
N TYR A 209 22.86 -2.62 9.74
CA TYR A 209 23.20 -3.54 8.65
C TYR A 209 23.55 -2.84 7.33
N GLU A 210 22.72 -1.90 6.87
CA GLU A 210 22.96 -1.06 5.68
C GLU A 210 23.46 0.36 6.05
N ASP A 211 23.90 0.58 7.30
CA ASP A 211 24.36 1.87 7.83
C ASP A 211 23.41 3.04 7.52
N ILE A 212 22.10 2.83 7.76
CA ILE A 212 21.09 3.85 7.44
C ILE A 212 21.07 5.01 8.43
N GLY A 213 22.00 5.08 9.38
CA GLY A 213 22.13 6.16 10.35
C GLY A 213 21.23 6.08 11.58
N PHE A 214 20.52 4.96 11.78
CA PHE A 214 19.82 4.65 13.03
C PHE A 214 20.53 3.51 13.77
N LYS A 215 20.36 3.49 15.09
CA LYS A 215 20.88 2.40 15.93
C LYS A 215 19.89 1.26 15.95
N ASN A 216 20.43 0.06 16.16
CA ASN A 216 19.62 -1.13 16.38
C ASN A 216 18.70 -0.94 17.59
N GLU A 217 17.45 -1.38 17.44
CA GLU A 217 16.42 -1.17 18.45
C GLU A 217 15.52 -2.39 18.58
N THR A 218 15.13 -2.70 19.82
CA THR A 218 14.22 -3.80 20.12
C THR A 218 12.90 -3.26 20.65
N ILE A 219 11.81 -3.83 20.17
CA ILE A 219 10.46 -3.55 20.64
C ILE A 219 9.71 -4.83 20.98
N LYS A 220 8.82 -4.74 21.96
CA LYS A 220 7.78 -5.73 22.21
C LYS A 220 6.42 -5.08 21.99
N SER A 221 5.63 -5.62 21.07
CA SER A 221 4.34 -5.05 20.68
C SER A 221 3.25 -6.12 20.64
N VAL A 222 2.03 -5.72 21.00
CA VAL A 222 0.84 -6.52 20.72
C VAL A 222 0.30 -6.11 19.37
N VAL A 223 0.17 -7.08 18.46
CA VAL A 223 -0.35 -6.86 17.11
C VAL A 223 -1.56 -7.75 16.88
N LYS A 224 -2.47 -7.27 16.02
CA LYS A 224 -3.66 -8.00 15.61
C LYS A 224 -3.54 -8.33 14.14
N LEU A 225 -3.74 -9.59 13.79
CA LEU A 225 -3.57 -10.11 12.43
C LEU A 225 -4.86 -10.73 11.93
N THR A 226 -5.27 -10.43 10.71
CA THR A 226 -6.32 -11.16 10.00
C THR A 226 -5.75 -12.48 9.49
N ILE A 227 -6.49 -13.58 9.64
CA ILE A 227 -6.11 -14.87 9.06
C ILE A 227 -6.50 -14.89 7.59
N GLU A 228 -5.52 -15.01 6.70
CA GLU A 228 -5.76 -15.21 5.27
C GLU A 228 -5.70 -16.70 4.95
N ASN A 229 -6.86 -17.27 4.62
CA ASN A 229 -6.94 -18.62 4.07
C ASN A 229 -6.77 -18.50 2.56
N ASN A 230 -5.79 -19.19 1.99
CA ASN A 230 -5.73 -19.38 0.53
C ASN A 230 -7.05 -20.07 0.11
N ALA A 231 -7.85 -19.37 -0.68
CA ALA A 231 -9.11 -19.88 -1.24
C ALA A 231 -8.87 -20.99 -2.27
#